data_AF-A0A327KJP2-F1
#
_entry.id   AF-A0A327KJP2-F1
#
_cell.length_a   1.000
_cell.length_b   1.000
_cell.length_c   1.000
_cell.angle_alpha   90.00
_cell.angle_beta   90.00
_cell.angle_gamma   90.00
#
_symmetry.space_group_name_H-M   'P 1'
#
loop_
_entity.id
_entity.type
_entity.pdbx_description
1 polymer ?
#
loop_
_entity_poly.entity_id
_entity_poly.type
_entity_poly.pdbx_seq_one_letter_code
_entity_poly.pdbx_strand_id
1 'polypeptide(L)'
;MRAADAMAVLAKHRGDAVVVCALGMAANEWWAATQSEDTFYMHGAMGFAASFALGLAAARPELPVWVINADGSLCMNLGCLLTEAQQAPRNLRHFLVDNGVYQTVGAVPMVNRGRTDFAAMARAAGIPRAVAISDTAALDAALPELLAGDGPVFADLQVEPDTSHRAIPPMPYEGPEMKYRFGRALEKRLGITVFGPQGY
;
A
#
# COMPACT_ATOMS: atom_id res chain seq x y z
N MET A 1 14.64 -0.29 -8.83
CA MET A 1 15.09 -1.14 -7.70
C MET A 1 14.36 -2.47 -7.70
N ARG A 2 14.72 -3.46 -6.87
CA ARG A 2 13.90 -4.68 -6.72
C ARG A 2 12.76 -4.44 -5.72
N ALA A 3 11.61 -5.08 -5.93
CA ALA A 3 10.46 -4.97 -5.03
C ALA A 3 10.78 -5.45 -3.60
N ALA A 4 11.45 -6.60 -3.45
CA ALA A 4 11.90 -7.12 -2.16
C ALA A 4 12.77 -6.12 -1.38
N ASP A 5 13.69 -5.43 -2.06
CA ASP A 5 14.58 -4.44 -1.42
C ASP A 5 13.78 -3.21 -0.95
N ALA A 6 12.82 -2.76 -1.76
CA ALA A 6 11.91 -1.69 -1.39
C ALA A 6 11.07 -2.07 -0.15
N MET A 7 10.51 -3.29 -0.11
CA MET A 7 9.75 -3.77 1.04
C MET A 7 10.59 -3.87 2.31
N ALA A 8 11.84 -4.33 2.20
CA ALA A 8 12.76 -4.41 3.34
C ALA A 8 13.05 -3.01 3.92
N VAL A 9 13.28 -2.01 3.06
CA VAL A 9 13.48 -0.62 3.48
C VAL A 9 12.21 -0.04 4.10
N LEU A 10 11.04 -0.23 3.49
CA LEU A 10 9.77 0.22 4.06
C LEU A 10 9.50 -0.44 5.42
N ALA A 11 9.75 -1.74 5.56
CA ALA A 11 9.57 -2.48 6.82
C ALA A 11 10.47 -1.93 7.93
N LYS A 12 11.73 -1.59 7.62
CA LYS A 12 12.69 -0.96 8.55
C LYS A 12 12.17 0.37 9.11
N HIS A 13 11.48 1.18 8.29
CA HIS A 13 10.97 2.50 8.67
C HIS A 13 9.50 2.52 9.11
N ARG A 14 8.85 1.35 9.12
CA ARG A 14 7.40 1.23 9.39
C ARG A 14 6.97 1.88 10.70
N GLY A 15 7.78 1.76 11.74
CA GLY A 15 7.40 2.18 13.09
C GLY A 15 6.08 1.55 13.50
N ASP A 16 5.11 2.38 13.88
CA ASP A 16 3.76 1.99 14.26
C ASP A 16 2.75 2.13 13.11
N ALA A 17 3.15 2.21 11.84
CA ALA A 17 2.16 2.27 10.77
C ALA A 17 1.31 0.98 10.69
N VAL A 18 -0.01 1.15 10.56
CA VAL A 18 -0.91 0.08 10.11
C VAL A 18 -0.93 0.06 8.59
N VAL A 19 -0.83 -1.12 8.00
CA VAL A 19 -0.63 -1.26 6.56
C VAL A 19 -1.83 -1.92 5.89
N VAL A 20 -2.20 -1.42 4.72
CA VAL A 20 -3.15 -2.07 3.82
C VAL A 20 -2.42 -2.40 2.52
N CYS A 21 -2.35 -3.67 2.16
CA CYS A 21 -1.74 -4.10 0.90
C CYS A 21 -2.80 -4.33 -0.17
N ALA A 22 -2.53 -3.86 -1.39
CA ALA A 22 -3.31 -4.20 -2.57
C ALA A 22 -3.17 -5.68 -2.94
N LEU A 23 -4.17 -6.20 -3.66
CA LEU A 23 -4.11 -7.53 -4.24
C LEU A 23 -2.94 -7.61 -5.23
N GLY A 24 -2.06 -8.59 -5.07
CA GLY A 24 -0.98 -8.85 -6.02
C GLY A 24 0.35 -9.20 -5.35
N MET A 25 1.43 -9.14 -6.12
CA MET A 25 2.75 -9.54 -5.63
C MET A 25 3.31 -8.60 -4.55
N ALA A 26 2.94 -7.31 -4.58
CA ALA A 26 3.34 -6.35 -3.55
C ALA A 26 2.90 -6.79 -2.13
N ALA A 27 1.71 -7.40 -2.00
CA ALA A 27 1.25 -8.00 -0.75
C ALA A 27 2.11 -9.20 -0.32
N ASN A 28 2.52 -10.05 -1.26
CA ASN A 28 3.37 -11.21 -0.97
C ASN A 28 4.78 -10.79 -0.54
N GLU A 29 5.36 -9.79 -1.21
CA GLU A 29 6.65 -9.21 -0.86
C GLU A 29 6.62 -8.58 0.54
N TRP A 30 5.56 -7.83 0.85
CA TRP A 30 5.37 -7.26 2.18
C TRP A 30 5.20 -8.34 3.26
N TRP A 31 4.44 -9.41 2.96
CA TRP A 31 4.30 -10.56 3.86
C TRP A 31 5.65 -11.26 4.09
N ALA A 32 6.43 -11.47 3.03
CA ALA A 32 7.76 -12.07 3.13
C ALA A 32 8.72 -11.21 3.98
N ALA A 33 8.61 -9.89 3.89
CA ALA A 33 9.44 -8.97 4.67
C ALA A 33 9.02 -8.83 6.14
N THR A 34 7.73 -9.03 6.47
CA THR A 34 7.21 -8.62 7.78
C THR A 34 6.45 -9.68 8.55
N GLN A 35 5.79 -10.64 7.88
CA GLN A 35 4.84 -11.59 8.46
C GLN A 35 3.81 -10.92 9.40
N SER A 36 3.47 -9.65 9.11
CA SER A 36 2.72 -8.79 10.04
C SER A 36 1.23 -9.13 10.06
N GLU A 37 0.67 -9.24 11.26
CA GLU A 37 -0.77 -9.46 11.50
C GLU A 37 -1.58 -8.16 11.59
N ASP A 38 -0.94 -7.02 11.85
CA ASP A 38 -1.54 -5.68 11.79
C ASP A 38 -1.42 -5.04 10.40
N THR A 39 -1.31 -5.88 9.37
CA THR A 39 -1.45 -5.54 7.96
C THR A 39 -2.71 -6.19 7.41
N PHE A 40 -3.55 -5.43 6.70
CA PHE A 40 -4.66 -5.99 5.96
C PHE A 40 -4.21 -6.32 4.52
N TYR A 41 -4.16 -7.60 4.18
CA TYR A 41 -3.83 -8.05 2.83
C TYR A 41 -5.11 -8.25 2.02
N MET A 42 -5.38 -7.33 1.09
CA MET A 42 -6.62 -7.36 0.30
C MET A 42 -6.69 -8.61 -0.59
N HIS A 43 -7.76 -9.37 -0.44
CA HIS A 43 -8.08 -10.54 -1.27
C HIS A 43 -9.27 -10.25 -2.19
N GLY A 44 -9.12 -10.57 -3.48
CA GLY A 44 -10.25 -10.59 -4.43
C GLY A 44 -10.82 -9.23 -4.86
N ALA A 45 -10.24 -8.10 -4.43
CA ALA A 45 -10.72 -6.76 -4.74
C ALA A 45 -9.57 -5.81 -5.16
N MET A 46 -9.09 -5.94 -6.41
CA MET A 46 -8.14 -4.98 -6.98
C MET A 46 -8.74 -3.57 -7.03
N GLY A 47 -7.91 -2.55 -6.79
CA GLY A 47 -8.32 -1.14 -6.81
C GLY A 47 -8.89 -0.61 -5.49
N PHE A 48 -9.17 -1.46 -4.49
CA PHE A 48 -9.84 -1.01 -3.26
C PHE A 48 -8.92 -0.73 -2.07
N ALA A 49 -7.64 -1.11 -2.12
CA ALA A 49 -6.73 -0.93 -0.99
C ALA A 49 -6.53 0.54 -0.61
N ALA A 50 -6.39 1.42 -1.59
CA ALA A 50 -6.28 2.87 -1.38
C ALA A 50 -7.52 3.44 -0.66
N SER A 51 -8.72 3.08 -1.12
CA SER A 51 -9.98 3.52 -0.49
C SER A 51 -10.16 2.95 0.92
N PHE A 52 -9.76 1.69 1.17
CA PHE A 52 -9.75 1.12 2.52
C PHE A 52 -8.82 1.91 3.43
N ALA A 53 -7.56 2.10 3.02
CA ALA A 53 -6.56 2.81 3.80
C ALA A 53 -6.99 4.25 4.11
N LEU A 54 -7.59 4.95 3.15
CA LEU A 54 -8.17 6.27 3.36
C LEU A 54 -9.27 6.25 4.42
N GLY A 55 -10.20 5.29 4.36
CA GLY A 55 -11.25 5.14 5.37
C GLY A 55 -10.70 4.91 6.78
N LEU A 56 -9.66 4.07 6.90
CA LEU A 56 -8.97 3.85 8.17
C LEU A 56 -8.27 5.12 8.67
N ALA A 57 -7.56 5.82 7.79
CA ALA A 57 -6.84 7.05 8.11
C ALA A 57 -7.80 8.15 8.58
N ALA A 58 -8.95 8.30 7.92
CA ALA A 58 -9.99 9.25 8.27
C ALA A 58 -10.70 8.89 9.60
N ALA A 59 -10.95 7.60 9.84
CA ALA A 59 -11.59 7.14 11.07
C ALA A 59 -10.66 7.25 12.29
N ARG A 60 -9.34 7.15 12.09
CA ARG A 60 -8.31 7.14 13.14
C ARG A 60 -7.17 8.11 12.83
N PRO A 61 -7.40 9.44 12.92
CA PRO A 61 -6.41 10.46 12.55
C PRO A 61 -5.08 10.37 13.31
N GLU A 62 -5.08 9.77 14.49
CA GLU A 62 -3.91 9.55 15.33
C GLU A 62 -3.02 8.38 14.89
N LEU A 63 -3.52 7.49 14.04
CA LEU A 63 -2.84 6.27 13.62
C LEU A 63 -2.14 6.48 12.28
N PRO A 64 -0.82 6.29 12.15
CA PRO A 64 -0.18 6.28 10.83
C PRO A 64 -0.72 5.12 10.00
N VAL A 65 -1.22 5.41 8.79
CA VAL A 65 -1.75 4.41 7.86
C VAL A 65 -0.95 4.43 6.58
N TRP A 66 -0.46 3.26 6.17
CA TRP A 66 0.21 3.08 4.89
C TRP A 66 -0.64 2.24 3.97
N VAL A 67 -0.67 2.59 2.69
CA VAL A 67 -1.10 1.67 1.64
C VAL A 67 0.11 1.25 0.83
N ILE A 68 0.34 -0.07 0.75
CA ILE A 68 1.25 -0.70 -0.21
C ILE A 68 0.38 -1.07 -1.42
N ASN A 69 0.27 -0.15 -2.37
CA ASN A 69 -0.53 -0.33 -3.57
C ASN A 69 0.32 -0.90 -4.71
N ALA A 70 -0.32 -1.26 -5.82
CA ALA A 70 0.35 -1.65 -7.05
C ALA A 70 -0.18 -0.82 -8.22
N ASP A 71 0.67 -0.50 -9.19
CA ASP A 71 0.31 0.21 -10.44
C ASP A 71 -0.98 -0.34 -11.10
N GLY A 72 -1.09 -1.66 -11.26
CA GLY A 72 -2.27 -2.33 -11.80
C GLY A 72 -3.53 -2.11 -10.96
N SER A 73 -3.39 -2.14 -9.63
CA SER A 73 -4.49 -1.86 -8.70
C SER A 73 -4.90 -0.38 -8.77
N LEU A 74 -3.94 0.54 -8.78
CA LEU A 74 -4.21 1.97 -8.92
C LEU A 74 -4.92 2.29 -10.23
N CYS A 75 -4.51 1.71 -11.36
CA CYS A 75 -5.18 1.93 -12.64
C CYS A 75 -6.64 1.46 -12.65
N MET A 76 -7.02 0.45 -11.87
CA MET A 76 -8.41 0.00 -11.76
C MET A 76 -9.30 0.98 -10.96
N ASN A 77 -8.70 1.81 -10.10
CA ASN A 77 -9.43 2.80 -9.31
C ASN A 77 -8.64 4.11 -9.21
N LEU A 78 -8.33 4.69 -10.37
CA LEU A 78 -7.49 5.90 -10.42
C LEU A 78 -8.16 7.12 -9.75
N GLY A 79 -9.50 7.12 -9.71
CA GLY A 79 -10.28 8.14 -9.01
C GLY A 79 -10.00 8.23 -7.51
N CYS A 80 -9.38 7.21 -6.90
CA CYS A 80 -8.97 7.28 -5.50
C CYS A 80 -8.01 8.43 -5.21
N LEU A 81 -7.17 8.85 -6.17
CA LEU A 81 -6.26 9.99 -6.00
C LEU A 81 -7.02 11.29 -5.77
N LEU A 82 -8.14 11.50 -6.46
CA LEU A 82 -9.00 12.67 -6.28
C LEU A 82 -9.64 12.66 -4.88
N THR A 83 -10.09 11.48 -4.45
CA THR A 83 -10.68 11.32 -3.11
C THR A 83 -9.65 11.52 -2.00
N GLU A 84 -8.44 10.94 -2.14
CA GLU A 84 -7.33 11.14 -1.20
C GLU A 84 -6.92 12.61 -1.12
N ALA A 85 -6.82 13.30 -2.27
CA ALA A 85 -6.52 14.73 -2.32
C ALA A 85 -7.60 15.58 -1.63
N GLN A 86 -8.88 15.28 -1.87
CA GLN A 86 -9.98 16.04 -1.26
C GLN A 86 -10.09 15.81 0.25
N GLN A 87 -9.90 14.58 0.72
CA GLN A 87 -9.97 14.25 2.15
C GLN A 87 -8.72 14.70 2.90
N ALA A 88 -7.56 14.75 2.22
CA ALA A 88 -6.27 15.18 2.75
C ALA A 88 -5.94 14.65 4.17
N PRO A 89 -6.07 13.32 4.43
CA PRO A 89 -5.76 12.75 5.74
C PRO A 89 -4.29 13.01 6.09
N ARG A 90 -4.04 13.51 7.31
CA ARG A 90 -2.68 13.89 7.73
C ARG A 90 -1.74 12.70 7.94
N ASN A 91 -2.33 11.52 8.05
CA ASN A 91 -1.70 10.29 8.51
C ASN A 91 -1.60 9.20 7.43
N LEU A 92 -1.95 9.48 6.17
CA LEU A 92 -1.93 8.50 5.07
C LEU A 92 -0.65 8.60 4.23
N ARG A 93 0.01 7.46 4.00
CA ARG A 93 1.15 7.34 3.08
C ARG A 93 0.86 6.28 2.03
N HIS A 94 0.90 6.67 0.78
CA HIS A 94 0.57 5.83 -0.37
C HIS A 94 1.84 5.45 -1.11
N PHE A 95 2.31 4.22 -0.88
CA PHE A 95 3.44 3.64 -1.59
C PHE A 95 2.90 2.84 -2.77
N LEU A 96 3.13 3.31 -3.99
CA LEU A 96 2.79 2.58 -5.20
C LEU A 96 3.98 1.73 -5.61
N VAL A 97 3.79 0.41 -5.74
CA VAL A 97 4.78 -0.47 -6.38
C VAL A 97 4.50 -0.45 -7.88
N ASP A 98 5.33 0.26 -8.64
CA ASP A 98 5.25 0.37 -10.10
C ASP A 98 6.30 -0.54 -10.74
N ASN A 99 5.86 -1.70 -11.23
CA ASN A 99 6.69 -2.64 -11.97
C ASN A 99 6.34 -2.68 -13.47
N GLY A 100 5.30 -1.94 -13.87
CA GLY A 100 4.80 -1.85 -15.23
C GLY A 100 4.20 -3.15 -15.78
N VAL A 101 3.84 -4.13 -14.93
CA VAL A 101 3.26 -5.42 -15.37
C VAL A 101 2.21 -5.96 -14.40
N TYR A 102 1.19 -6.63 -14.93
CA TYR A 102 0.32 -7.49 -14.13
C TYR A 102 1.04 -8.80 -13.78
N GLN A 103 1.92 -8.75 -12.77
CA GLN A 103 2.86 -9.83 -12.43
C GLN A 103 2.19 -11.18 -12.11
N THR A 104 1.02 -11.15 -11.46
CA THR A 104 0.31 -12.36 -11.02
C THR A 104 -0.35 -13.16 -12.13
N VAL A 105 -0.56 -12.56 -13.31
CA VAL A 105 -1.32 -13.16 -14.43
C VAL A 105 -0.47 -13.34 -15.69
N GLY A 106 0.83 -13.57 -15.53
CA GLY A 106 1.72 -13.79 -16.68
C GLY A 106 2.68 -12.63 -16.97
N ALA A 107 2.85 -11.68 -16.04
CA ALA A 107 3.67 -10.48 -16.25
C ALA A 107 3.27 -9.71 -17.53
N VAL A 108 1.96 -9.67 -17.79
CA VAL A 108 1.40 -8.97 -18.95
C VAL A 108 1.69 -7.46 -18.79
N PRO A 109 2.15 -6.76 -19.84
CA PRO A 109 2.44 -5.33 -19.76
C PRO A 109 1.25 -4.50 -19.26
N MET A 110 1.54 -3.53 -18.39
CA MET A 110 0.57 -2.53 -17.95
C MET A 110 0.08 -1.64 -19.10
N VAL A 111 -1.14 -1.14 -18.96
CA VAL A 111 -1.66 -0.08 -19.84
C VAL A 111 -0.75 1.15 -19.74
N ASN A 112 -0.41 1.73 -20.89
CA ASN A 112 0.45 2.92 -20.98
C ASN A 112 1.83 2.80 -20.30
N ARG A 113 2.36 1.57 -20.18
CA ARG A 113 3.68 1.27 -19.61
C ARG A 113 4.77 2.15 -20.23
N GLY A 114 5.62 2.73 -19.38
CA GLY A 114 6.74 3.59 -19.78
C GLY A 114 6.36 5.01 -20.20
N ARG A 115 5.07 5.38 -20.10
CA ARG A 115 4.56 6.72 -20.44
C ARG A 115 3.79 7.38 -19.31
N THR A 116 3.35 6.61 -18.32
CA THR A 116 2.62 7.11 -17.15
C THR A 116 3.60 7.64 -16.11
N ASP A 117 3.34 8.85 -15.60
CA ASP A 117 4.02 9.41 -14.42
C ASP A 117 3.00 9.48 -13.29
N PHE A 118 2.97 8.45 -12.43
CA PHE A 118 1.98 8.35 -11.35
C PHE A 118 2.19 9.44 -10.29
N ALA A 119 3.43 9.83 -10.01
CA ALA A 119 3.71 10.92 -9.08
C ALA A 119 3.19 12.26 -9.63
N ALA A 120 3.35 12.55 -10.92
CA ALA A 120 2.76 13.73 -11.55
C ALA A 120 1.23 13.70 -11.53
N MET A 121 0.62 12.54 -11.76
CA MET A 121 -0.83 12.38 -11.65
C MET A 121 -1.33 12.64 -10.24
N ALA A 122 -0.64 12.13 -9.21
CA ALA A 122 -0.96 12.42 -7.81
C ALA A 122 -0.85 13.93 -7.50
N ARG A 123 0.21 14.61 -7.98
CA ARG A 123 0.33 16.08 -7.86
C ARG A 123 -0.82 16.80 -8.56
N ALA A 124 -1.15 16.40 -9.78
CA ALA A 124 -2.23 17.00 -10.57
C ALA A 124 -3.62 16.74 -9.95
N ALA A 125 -3.80 15.64 -9.23
CA ALA A 125 -5.01 15.34 -8.46
C ALA A 125 -5.14 16.19 -7.18
N GLY A 126 -4.05 16.82 -6.72
CA GLY A 126 -4.03 17.66 -5.52
C GLY A 126 -3.27 17.07 -4.32
N ILE A 127 -2.45 16.02 -4.52
CA ILE A 127 -1.53 15.50 -3.50
C ILE A 127 -0.15 16.13 -3.75
N PRO A 128 0.20 17.26 -3.11
CA PRO A 128 1.41 18.02 -3.45
C PRO A 128 2.70 17.27 -3.10
N ARG A 129 2.65 16.44 -2.06
CA ARG A 129 3.77 15.62 -1.60
C ARG A 129 3.76 14.29 -2.33
N ALA A 130 4.14 14.35 -3.61
CA ALA A 130 4.25 13.15 -4.43
C ALA A 130 5.62 13.06 -5.13
N VAL A 131 6.29 11.91 -4.99
CA VAL A 131 7.64 11.65 -5.50
C VAL A 131 7.70 10.33 -6.25
N ALA A 132 8.65 10.22 -7.18
CA ALA A 132 9.02 8.95 -7.81
C ALA A 132 10.44 8.58 -7.38
N ILE A 133 10.65 7.33 -7.01
CA ILE A 133 11.92 6.81 -6.48
C ILE A 133 12.21 5.47 -7.15
N SER A 134 13.39 5.35 -7.76
CA SER A 134 13.81 4.14 -8.50
C SER A 134 15.02 3.43 -7.90
N ASP A 135 15.60 3.98 -6.83
CA ASP A 135 16.79 3.48 -6.15
C ASP A 135 16.53 3.20 -4.67
N THR A 136 17.06 2.08 -4.17
CA THR A 136 16.84 1.62 -2.79
C THR A 136 17.51 2.53 -1.77
N ALA A 137 18.71 3.05 -2.05
CA ALA A 137 19.40 3.94 -1.13
C ALA A 137 18.72 5.32 -1.07
N ALA A 138 18.24 5.82 -2.22
CA ALA A 138 17.42 7.02 -2.29
C ALA A 138 16.10 6.85 -1.51
N LEU A 139 15.46 5.67 -1.58
CA LEU A 139 14.27 5.37 -0.77
C LEU A 139 14.58 5.44 0.73
N ASP A 140 15.64 4.77 1.20
CA ASP A 140 16.03 4.76 2.62
C ASP A 140 16.34 6.18 3.13
N ALA A 141 16.98 7.01 2.30
CA ALA A 141 17.28 8.40 2.63
C ALA A 141 16.05 9.33 2.62
N ALA A 142 15.08 9.10 1.73
CA ALA A 142 13.90 9.94 1.60
C ALA A 142 12.81 9.63 2.64
N LEU A 143 12.74 8.39 3.14
CA LEU A 143 11.65 7.96 4.04
C LEU A 143 11.46 8.83 5.29
N PRO A 144 12.51 9.25 6.03
CA PRO A 144 12.32 10.13 7.18
C PRO A 144 11.52 11.40 6.85
N GLU A 145 11.76 12.02 5.70
CA GLU A 145 11.03 13.21 5.26
C GLU A 145 9.62 12.86 4.77
N LEU A 146 9.46 11.79 3.98
CA LEU A 146 8.17 11.34 3.47
C LEU A 146 7.20 10.93 4.60
N LEU A 147 7.73 10.42 5.71
CA LEU A 147 6.93 10.02 6.87
C LEU A 147 6.63 11.21 7.79
N ALA A 148 7.49 12.23 7.82
CA ALA A 148 7.29 13.44 8.59
C ALA A 148 6.21 14.35 7.98
N GLY A 149 5.69 15.26 8.81
CA GLY A 149 4.76 16.31 8.40
C GLY A 149 3.31 15.85 8.22
N ASP A 150 2.45 16.84 7.91
CA ASP A 150 1.02 16.66 7.70
C ASP A 150 0.67 16.45 6.22
N GLY A 151 -0.50 15.86 6.01
CA GLY A 151 -1.13 15.62 4.71
C GLY A 151 -0.75 14.27 4.08
N PRO A 152 -1.48 13.84 3.04
CA PRO A 152 -1.19 12.60 2.36
C PRO A 152 0.10 12.72 1.56
N VAL A 153 0.87 11.62 1.55
CA VAL A 153 2.08 11.48 0.74
C VAL A 153 1.88 10.37 -0.26
N PHE A 154 2.33 10.58 -1.50
CA PHE A 154 2.35 9.56 -2.54
C PHE A 154 3.79 9.30 -2.98
N ALA A 155 4.23 8.05 -2.92
CA ALA A 155 5.56 7.65 -3.37
C ALA A 155 5.40 6.55 -4.43
N ASP A 156 5.73 6.90 -5.66
CA ASP A 156 5.86 5.97 -6.77
C ASP A 156 7.22 5.25 -6.67
N LEU A 157 7.19 3.99 -6.27
CA LEU A 157 8.35 3.13 -6.12
C LEU A 157 8.53 2.34 -7.42
N GLN A 158 9.45 2.81 -8.25
CA GLN A 158 9.74 2.22 -9.54
C GLN A 158 10.64 1.00 -9.35
N VAL A 159 10.05 -0.17 -9.57
CA VAL A 159 10.70 -1.46 -9.38
C VAL A 159 10.83 -2.23 -10.69
N GLU A 160 11.81 -3.12 -10.73
CA GLU A 160 12.00 -4.00 -11.87
C GLU A 160 10.85 -5.03 -11.94
N PRO A 161 10.31 -5.32 -13.15
CA PRO A 161 9.34 -6.39 -13.31
C PRO A 161 10.01 -7.73 -13.04
N ASP A 162 9.48 -8.47 -12.07
CA ASP A 162 9.89 -9.84 -11.85
C ASP A 162 9.00 -10.79 -12.67
N THR A 163 9.63 -11.44 -13.66
CA THR A 163 8.97 -12.40 -14.56
C THR A 163 8.90 -13.80 -13.98
N SER A 164 9.47 -14.05 -12.80
CA SER A 164 9.34 -15.33 -12.12
C SER A 164 7.91 -15.46 -11.56
N HIS A 165 7.10 -16.29 -12.21
CA HIS A 165 5.73 -16.52 -11.77
C HIS A 165 5.71 -17.18 -10.39
N ARG A 166 5.11 -16.48 -9.41
CA ARG A 166 4.85 -17.01 -8.05
C ARG A 166 6.11 -17.47 -7.30
N ALA A 167 7.25 -16.78 -7.47
CA ALA A 167 8.43 -17.09 -6.65
C ALA A 167 8.18 -16.89 -5.15
N ILE A 168 7.25 -16.00 -4.79
CA ILE A 168 6.94 -15.64 -3.41
C ILE A 168 5.56 -16.19 -3.03
N PRO A 169 5.49 -17.12 -2.07
CA PRO A 169 4.23 -17.64 -1.57
C PRO A 169 3.32 -16.52 -1.05
N PRO A 170 2.01 -16.60 -1.28
CA PRO A 170 1.08 -15.70 -0.62
C PRO A 170 1.05 -15.94 0.89
N MET A 171 0.52 -14.96 1.61
CA MET A 171 0.13 -15.16 3.01
C MET A 171 -0.85 -16.34 3.12
N PRO A 172 -0.76 -17.16 4.18
CA PRO A 172 -1.50 -18.43 4.28
C PRO A 172 -2.95 -18.27 4.75
N TYR A 173 -3.54 -17.08 4.63
CA TYR A 173 -4.86 -16.75 5.20
C TYR A 173 -5.89 -16.53 4.11
N GLU A 174 -7.09 -17.07 4.31
CA GLU A 174 -8.22 -16.76 3.44
C GLU A 174 -8.81 -15.36 3.75
N GLY A 175 -9.60 -14.81 2.83
CA GLY A 175 -10.23 -13.49 2.98
C GLY A 175 -11.00 -13.30 4.29
N PRO A 176 -11.89 -14.23 4.70
CA PRO A 176 -12.59 -14.12 5.98
C PRO A 176 -11.63 -14.16 7.20
N GLU A 177 -10.60 -15.01 7.15
CA GLU A 177 -9.61 -15.10 8.22
C GLU A 177 -8.80 -13.80 8.32
N MET A 178 -8.39 -13.21 7.18
CA MET A 178 -7.69 -11.93 7.10
C MET A 178 -8.46 -10.81 7.80
N LYS A 179 -9.76 -10.70 7.53
CA LYS A 179 -10.65 -9.73 8.20
C LYS A 179 -10.56 -9.87 9.72
N TYR A 180 -10.74 -11.08 10.25
CA TYR A 180 -10.73 -11.29 11.69
C TYR A 180 -9.36 -11.08 12.31
N ARG A 181 -8.28 -11.58 11.68
CA ARG A 181 -6.91 -11.39 12.17
C ARG A 181 -6.55 -9.92 12.27
N PHE A 182 -6.77 -9.17 11.20
CA PHE A 182 -6.50 -7.74 11.17
C PHE A 182 -7.30 -6.99 12.24
N GLY A 183 -8.63 -7.22 12.31
CA GLY A 183 -9.45 -6.55 13.30
C GLY A 183 -9.05 -6.88 14.74
N ARG A 184 -8.76 -8.16 15.06
CA ARG A 184 -8.26 -8.56 16.39
C ARG A 184 -6.88 -7.97 16.70
N ALA A 185 -6.01 -7.85 15.70
CA ALA A 185 -4.73 -7.17 15.85
C ALA A 185 -4.93 -5.68 16.21
N LEU A 186 -5.86 -5.00 15.55
CA LEU A 186 -6.22 -3.61 15.88
C LEU A 186 -6.84 -3.47 17.27
N GLU A 187 -7.72 -4.38 17.69
CA GLU A 187 -8.28 -4.38 19.05
C GLU A 187 -7.18 -4.49 20.11
N LYS A 188 -6.28 -5.47 19.94
CA LYS A 188 -5.14 -5.69 20.85
C LYS A 188 -4.23 -4.47 20.91
N ARG A 189 -3.97 -3.85 19.75
CA ARG A 189 -3.01 -2.76 19.61
C ARG A 189 -3.56 -1.41 20.08
N LEU A 190 -4.84 -1.13 19.83
CA LEU A 190 -5.45 0.17 20.03
C LEU A 190 -6.41 0.20 21.23
N GLY A 191 -6.68 -0.93 21.87
CA GLY A 191 -7.62 -1.01 23.00
C GLY A 191 -9.07 -0.71 22.60
N ILE A 192 -9.43 -0.99 21.35
CA ILE A 192 -10.78 -0.75 20.80
C ILE A 192 -11.55 -2.05 20.66
N THR A 193 -12.85 -1.95 20.37
CA THR A 193 -13.68 -3.07 19.93
C THR A 193 -14.00 -2.90 18.45
N VAL A 194 -13.56 -3.84 17.61
CA VAL A 194 -13.86 -3.92 16.18
C VAL A 194 -14.94 -4.94 15.92
N PHE A 195 -14.87 -6.09 16.60
CA PHE A 195 -15.86 -7.16 16.50
C PHE A 195 -16.57 -7.33 17.84
N GLY A 196 -17.90 -7.21 17.82
CA GLY A 196 -18.76 -7.52 18.95
C GLY A 196 -19.80 -8.59 18.58
N PRO A 197 -20.60 -9.05 19.56
CA PRO A 197 -21.72 -9.99 19.35
C PRO A 197 -22.90 -9.33 18.63
N GLN A 198 -22.64 -8.38 17.73
CA GLN A 198 -23.66 -7.82 16.86
C GLN A 198 -24.06 -8.93 15.88
N GLY A 199 -25.09 -9.67 16.31
CA GLY A 199 -25.81 -10.63 15.50
C GLY A 199 -26.27 -9.99 14.21
N TYR A 200 -26.42 -10.84 13.20
CA TYR A 200 -27.36 -10.60 12.13
C TYR A 200 -28.72 -10.15 12.68
#